data_AF-A0A5C5X8Z0-F1
#
_entry.id   AF-A0A5C5X8Z0-F1
#
_cell.length_a   1.000
_cell.length_b   1.000
_cell.length_c   1.000
_cell.angle_alpha   90.00
_cell.angle_beta   90.00
_cell.angle_gamma   90.00
#
_symmetry.space_group_name_H-M   'P 1'
#
loop_
_entity.id
_entity.type
_entity.pdbx_description
1 polymer ?
#
loop_
_entity_poly.entity_id
_entity_poly.type
_entity_poly.pdbx_seq_one_letter_code
_entity_poly.pdbx_strand_id
1 'polypeptide(L)'
;MFFTSFTLYDADGYLMEGETHINDKMWKPNEDGTVTIHFNAGEDAINNLSSGGKPFNYIVRSYGVSQQVMDDTWKPVKPEHVK
;
A
#
# COMPACT_ATOMS: atom_id res chain seq x y z
N MET A 1 11.45 16.30 -0.50
CA MET A 1 10.79 15.53 0.59
C MET A 1 10.58 14.12 0.07
N PHE A 2 11.11 13.12 0.78
CA PHE A 2 11.08 11.71 0.37
C PHE A 2 9.93 10.99 1.05
N PHE A 3 9.32 10.02 0.37
CA PHE A 3 8.24 9.19 0.91
C PHE A 3 8.01 7.94 0.05
N THR A 4 7.36 6.94 0.62
CA THR A 4 6.81 5.79 -0.11
C THR A 4 5.29 5.74 0.00
N SER A 5 4.62 5.40 -1.10
CA SER A 5 3.15 5.32 -1.19
C SER A 5 2.65 4.04 -1.80
N PHE A 6 1.48 3.59 -1.34
CA PHE A 6 0.64 2.57 -1.95
C PHE A 6 -0.61 3.24 -2.50
N THR A 7 -1.01 2.89 -3.73
CA THR A 7 -2.21 3.43 -4.38
C THR A 7 -2.94 2.35 -5.16
N LEU A 8 -4.26 2.27 -5.02
CA LEU A 8 -5.13 1.38 -5.78
C LEU A 8 -5.51 2.01 -7.12
N TYR A 9 -5.58 1.15 -8.13
CA TYR A 9 -6.08 1.45 -9.46
C TYR A 9 -7.11 0.40 -9.85
N ASP A 10 -8.08 0.77 -10.67
CA ASP A 10 -9.04 -0.19 -11.20
C ASP A 10 -8.37 -1.20 -12.16
N ALA A 11 -9.14 -2.16 -12.64
CA ALA A 11 -8.65 -3.20 -13.55
C ALA A 11 -8.06 -2.65 -14.87
N ASP A 12 -8.48 -1.45 -15.29
CA ASP A 12 -8.01 -0.77 -16.50
C ASP A 12 -6.79 0.13 -16.23
N GLY A 13 -6.39 0.28 -14.95
CA GLY A 13 -5.23 1.04 -14.52
C GLY A 13 -5.51 2.51 -14.21
N TYR A 14 -6.78 2.92 -14.09
CA TYR A 14 -7.16 4.28 -13.69
C TYR A 14 -7.24 4.42 -12.16
N LEU A 15 -6.96 5.64 -11.69
CA LEU A 15 -7.02 5.95 -10.27
C LEU A 15 -8.47 5.80 -9.77
N MET A 16 -8.63 5.08 -8.66
CA MET A 16 -9.93 4.87 -8.03
C MET A 16 -10.27 6.00 -7.06
N GLU A 17 -11.55 6.37 -6.98
CA GLU A 17 -12.06 7.29 -5.96
C GLU A 17 -12.13 6.64 -4.57
N GLY A 18 -12.01 7.44 -3.51
CA GLY A 18 -12.14 7.02 -2.11
C GLY A 18 -10.80 6.82 -1.39
N GLU A 19 -10.82 6.02 -0.32
CA GLU A 19 -9.65 5.67 0.51
C GLU A 19 -8.73 4.66 -0.20
N THR A 20 -8.15 5.10 -1.32
CA THR A 20 -7.40 4.26 -2.27
C THR A 20 -5.89 4.58 -2.27
N HIS A 21 -5.43 5.44 -1.37
CA HIS A 21 -4.03 5.82 -1.25
C HIS A 21 -3.58 6.01 0.20
N ILE A 22 -2.35 5.57 0.50
CA ILE A 22 -1.67 5.83 1.78
C ILE A 22 -0.16 6.01 1.53
N ASN A 23 0.51 6.76 2.40
CA ASN A 23 1.97 6.92 2.38
C ASN A 23 2.60 6.78 3.78
N ASP A 24 3.93 6.70 3.82
CA ASP A 24 4.70 6.46 5.05
C ASP A 24 4.52 7.47 6.19
N LYS A 25 4.00 8.67 5.90
CA LYS A 25 3.66 9.65 6.95
C LYS A 25 2.30 9.38 7.61
N MET A 26 1.50 8.51 7.01
CA MET A 26 0.17 8.12 7.48
C MET A 26 0.19 6.73 8.11
N TRP A 27 1.26 5.95 7.93
CA TRP A 27 1.34 4.58 8.42
C TRP A 27 1.33 4.53 9.95
N LYS A 28 0.54 3.59 10.47
CA LYS A 28 0.59 3.13 11.86
C LYS A 28 1.51 1.89 11.90
N PRO A 29 2.70 1.97 12.50
CA PRO A 29 3.59 0.83 12.62
C PRO A 29 3.06 -0.19 13.64
N ASN A 30 3.45 -1.44 13.46
CA ASN A 30 3.28 -2.52 14.42
C ASN A 30 4.24 -2.34 15.61
N GLU A 31 4.05 -3.10 16.69
CA GLU A 31 4.91 -3.03 17.89
C GLU A 31 6.38 -3.37 17.59
N ASP A 32 6.63 -4.24 16.61
CA ASP A 32 7.97 -4.63 16.15
C ASP A 32 8.60 -3.65 15.15
N GLY A 33 7.92 -2.54 14.85
CA GLY A 33 8.36 -1.52 13.90
C GLY A 33 8.10 -1.86 12.43
N THR A 34 7.54 -3.04 12.11
CA THR A 34 7.07 -3.35 10.76
C THR A 34 5.79 -2.58 10.42
N VAL A 35 5.40 -2.58 9.15
CA VAL A 35 4.16 -1.95 8.69
C VAL A 35 3.35 -2.97 7.91
N THR A 36 2.10 -3.15 8.32
CA THR A 36 1.11 -3.94 7.58
C THR A 36 0.19 -3.01 6.80
N ILE A 37 0.06 -3.20 5.49
CA ILE A 37 -0.94 -2.52 4.65
C ILE A 37 -2.05 -3.52 4.36
N HIS A 38 -3.29 -3.16 4.68
CA HIS A 38 -4.44 -4.00 4.41
C HIS A 38 -5.18 -3.54 3.15
N PHE A 39 -5.79 -4.49 2.45
CA PHE A 39 -6.66 -4.22 1.31
C PHE A 39 -8.03 -4.82 1.59
N ASN A 40 -9.07 -3.99 1.61
CA ASN A 40 -10.46 -4.38 1.85
C ASN A 40 -10.69 -5.13 3.19
N ALA A 41 -9.95 -4.82 4.24
CA ALA A 41 -10.04 -5.50 5.55
C ALA A 41 -10.98 -4.80 6.56
N GLY A 42 -11.82 -3.87 6.11
CA GLY A 42 -12.73 -3.09 6.96
C GLY A 42 -12.11 -1.84 7.58
N GLU A 43 -12.95 -0.99 8.18
CA GLU A 43 -12.54 0.32 8.71
C GLU A 43 -11.64 0.24 9.95
N ASP A 44 -11.77 -0.83 10.72
CA ASP A 44 -10.98 -1.04 11.94
C ASP A 44 -9.57 -1.59 11.67
N ALA A 45 -9.31 -2.06 10.44
CA ALA A 45 -7.99 -2.56 10.07
C ALA A 45 -6.99 -1.41 9.92
N ILE A 46 -5.83 -1.55 10.56
CA ILE A 46 -4.75 -0.56 10.45
C ILE A 46 -4.29 -0.42 9.00
N ASN A 47 -4.00 0.82 8.57
CA ASN A 47 -3.47 1.11 7.24
C ASN A 47 -4.28 0.46 6.09
N ASN A 48 -5.61 0.39 6.22
CA ASN A 48 -6.48 -0.25 5.25
C ASN A 48 -6.77 0.67 4.05
N LEU A 49 -6.62 0.13 2.84
CA LEU A 49 -7.10 0.71 1.59
C LEU A 49 -8.34 -0.03 1.13
N SER A 50 -9.33 0.69 0.60
CA SER A 50 -10.59 0.10 0.14
C SER A 50 -10.82 0.35 -1.34
N SER A 51 -11.07 -0.74 -2.08
CA SER A 51 -11.56 -0.73 -3.45
C SER A 51 -13.10 -0.66 -3.53
N GLY A 52 -13.79 -0.69 -2.37
CA GLY A 52 -15.24 -0.85 -2.30
C GLY A 52 -15.72 -2.21 -2.84
N GLY A 53 -14.87 -3.25 -2.76
CA GLY A 53 -15.16 -4.59 -3.28
C GLY A 53 -14.99 -4.74 -4.79
N LYS A 54 -14.48 -3.72 -5.49
CA LYS A 54 -14.21 -3.77 -6.94
C LYS A 54 -12.87 -4.45 -7.22
N PRO A 55 -12.70 -5.11 -8.38
CA PRO A 55 -11.39 -5.53 -8.85
C PRO A 55 -10.41 -4.35 -8.89
N PHE A 56 -9.21 -4.56 -8.38
CA PHE A 56 -8.17 -3.53 -8.33
C PHE A 56 -6.79 -4.14 -8.60
N ASN A 57 -5.86 -3.30 -9.02
CA ASN A 57 -4.42 -3.52 -8.87
C ASN A 57 -3.84 -2.41 -7.97
N TYR A 58 -2.59 -2.53 -7.56
CA TYR A 58 -1.93 -1.49 -6.77
C TYR A 58 -0.50 -1.25 -7.23
N ILE A 59 -0.04 -0.03 -7.02
CA ILE A 59 1.34 0.37 -7.31
C ILE A 59 1.97 0.91 -6.03
N VAL A 60 3.22 0.51 -5.80
CA VAL A 60 4.09 1.07 -4.76
C VAL A 60 5.09 2.01 -5.43
N ARG A 61 5.18 3.25 -4.94
CA ARG A 61 6.14 4.25 -5.43
C ARG A 61 6.99 4.78 -4.29
N SER A 62 8.31 4.76 -4.47
CA SER A 62 9.26 5.36 -3.53
C SER A 62 9.90 6.59 -4.17
N TYR A 63 9.79 7.74 -3.51
CA TYR A 63 10.34 9.01 -3.93
C TYR A 63 11.56 9.31 -3.06
N GLY A 64 12.76 9.35 -3.67
CA GLY A 64 14.02 9.32 -2.92
C GLY A 64 14.41 7.90 -2.53
N VAL A 65 14.51 7.05 -3.54
CA VAL A 65 14.69 5.60 -3.40
C VAL A 65 15.95 5.25 -2.61
N SER A 66 15.84 4.28 -1.70
CA SER A 66 16.99 3.71 -0.98
C SER A 66 17.68 2.64 -1.84
N GLN A 67 18.93 2.30 -1.49
CA GLN A 67 19.67 1.25 -2.20
C GLN A 67 18.93 -0.11 -2.15
N GLN A 68 18.17 -0.39 -1.08
CA GLN A 68 17.41 -1.63 -0.95
C GLN A 68 16.32 -1.77 -2.02
N VAL A 69 15.69 -0.65 -2.41
CA VAL A 69 14.71 -0.64 -3.51
C VAL A 69 15.42 -0.79 -4.86
N MET A 70 16.57 -0.14 -5.06
CA MET A 70 17.37 -0.27 -6.28
C MET A 70 17.89 -1.70 -6.48
N ASP A 71 18.33 -2.32 -5.41
CA ASP A 71 18.86 -3.68 -5.39
C ASP A 71 17.75 -4.74 -5.34
N ASP A 72 16.49 -4.31 -5.43
CA ASP A 72 15.36 -5.22 -5.52
C ASP A 72 15.18 -6.12 -4.26
N THR A 73 15.84 -5.76 -3.16
CA THR A 73 15.79 -6.48 -1.87
C THR A 73 14.58 -6.11 -1.03
N TRP A 74 13.95 -4.96 -1.32
CA TRP A 74 12.68 -4.54 -0.72
C TRP A 74 11.61 -4.36 -1.80
N LYS A 75 10.67 -5.31 -1.87
CA LYS A 75 9.62 -5.39 -2.90
C LYS A 75 8.26 -5.80 -2.31
N PRO A 76 7.47 -4.86 -1.77
CA PRO A 76 6.14 -5.16 -1.22
C PRO A 76 5.06 -5.35 -2.30
N VAL A 77 5.35 -6.19 -3.30
CA VAL A 77 4.50 -6.45 -4.49
C VAL A 77 3.83 -7.83 -4.46
N LYS A 78 3.93 -8.54 -3.33
CA LYS A 78 3.36 -9.87 -3.12
C LYS A 78 2.40 -9.81 -1.92
N PRO A 79 1.15 -9.36 -2.11
CA PRO A 79 0.18 -9.37 -1.04
C PRO A 79 -0.24 -10.81 -0.74
N GLU A 80 -0.58 -11.08 0.51
CA GLU A 80 -1.09 -12.38 0.95
C GLU A 80 -2.56 -12.27 1.34
N HIS A 81 -3.32 -13.33 1.09
CA HIS A 81 -4.72 -13.39 1.51
C HIS A 81 -4.77 -13.64 3.03
N VAL A 82 -5.38 -12.70 3.76
CA VAL A 82 -5.66 -12.86 5.20
C VAL A 82 -6.91 -13.73 5.34
N LYS A 83 -6.85 -14.79 6.15
CA LYS A 83 -7.97 -15.70 6.41
C LYS A 83 -8.95 -15.14 7.43
#